data_AF-A0AAU4BLZ2-F1
#
_entry.id   AF-A0AAU4BLZ2-F1
#
_cell.length_a   1.000
_cell.length_b   1.000
_cell.length_c   1.000
_cell.angle_alpha   90.00
_cell.angle_beta   90.00
_cell.angle_gamma   90.00
#
_symmetry.space_group_name_H-M   'P 1'
#
loop_
_entity.id
_entity.type
_entity.pdbx_description
1 polymer ?
#
loop_
_entity_poly.entity_id
_entity_poly.type
_entity_poly.pdbx_seq_one_letter_code
_entity_poly.pdbx_strand_id
1 'polypeptide(L)'
;MTEWDEESLARLRSAAHRGDWAAGLEALRDRPLEPVLQYAGDVALLALARDRVQSARLADDCRSLLEGRDGPGDAELAAELAALLGHGPRTELLPLPADLGAVAAAMDGELHVLDLERGDVLAADEVPHETQAAGMDRWLPIPPSGLPVRPDDEDARRGAARRWLAEQGYRPVPRTL
;
A
#
# COMPACT_ATOMS: atom_id res chain seq x y z
N MET A 1 10.75 -24.34 -2.85
CA MET A 1 10.16 -23.00 -2.72
C MET A 1 10.93 -22.30 -1.63
N THR A 2 11.60 -21.19 -1.94
CA THR A 2 12.36 -20.45 -0.93
C THR A 2 11.35 -19.59 -0.16
N GLU A 3 11.25 -19.82 1.15
CA GLU A 3 10.41 -19.01 2.02
C GLU A 3 10.94 -17.57 2.12
N TRP A 4 10.12 -16.66 2.63
CA TRP A 4 10.52 -15.28 2.88
C TRP A 4 11.42 -15.19 4.10
N ASP A 5 12.73 -15.16 3.90
CA ASP A 5 13.69 -14.73 4.91
C ASP A 5 13.67 -13.20 5.10
N GLU A 6 14.24 -12.73 6.22
CA GLU A 6 14.26 -11.32 6.60
C GLU A 6 14.94 -10.43 5.55
N GLU A 7 16.02 -10.92 4.92
CA GLU A 7 16.75 -10.18 3.90
C GLU A 7 15.92 -10.00 2.62
N SER A 8 15.28 -11.08 2.16
CA SER A 8 14.41 -11.08 0.99
C SER A 8 13.20 -10.17 1.22
N LEU A 9 12.60 -10.23 2.41
CA LEU A 9 11.48 -9.38 2.78
C LEU A 9 11.89 -7.90 2.88
N ALA A 10 13.05 -7.61 3.47
CA ALA A 10 13.62 -6.26 3.50
C ALA A 10 13.84 -5.70 2.07
N ARG A 11 14.35 -6.51 1.14
CA ARG A 11 14.51 -6.11 -0.27
C ARG A 11 13.17 -5.79 -0.93
N LEU A 12 12.15 -6.63 -0.74
CA LEU A 12 10.80 -6.39 -1.29
C LEU A 12 10.20 -5.09 -0.74
N ARG A 13 10.24 -4.89 0.59
CA ARG A 13 9.77 -3.65 1.25
C ARG A 13 10.46 -2.42 0.67
N SER A 14 11.79 -2.50 0.54
CA SER A 14 12.62 -1.44 0.01
C SER A 14 12.27 -1.09 -1.44
N ALA A 15 12.00 -2.10 -2.27
CA ALA A 15 11.58 -1.92 -3.65
C ALA A 15 10.19 -1.27 -3.75
N ALA A 16 9.21 -1.76 -2.97
CA ALA A 16 7.86 -1.19 -2.93
C ALA A 16 7.86 0.26 -2.45
N HIS A 17 8.61 0.57 -1.38
CA HIS A 17 8.74 1.93 -0.86
C HIS A 17 9.33 2.91 -1.87
N ARG A 18 10.35 2.48 -2.64
CA ARG A 18 10.99 3.33 -3.68
C ARG A 18 10.25 3.37 -5.02
N GLY A 19 9.19 2.59 -5.20
CA GLY A 19 8.57 2.42 -6.52
C GLY A 19 9.46 1.68 -7.54
N ASP A 20 10.44 0.91 -7.07
CA ASP A 20 11.38 0.16 -7.92
C ASP A 20 10.76 -1.17 -8.37
N TRP A 21 9.97 -1.11 -9.45
CA TRP A 21 9.27 -2.26 -10.00
C TRP A 21 10.22 -3.39 -10.44
N ALA A 22 11.42 -3.06 -10.95
CA ALA A 22 12.36 -4.06 -11.44
C ALA A 22 12.96 -4.86 -10.28
N ALA A 23 13.40 -4.17 -9.22
CA ALA A 23 13.87 -4.83 -8.00
C ALA A 23 12.75 -5.62 -7.31
N GLY A 24 11.50 -5.11 -7.35
CA GLY A 24 10.34 -5.81 -6.84
C GLY A 24 10.06 -7.13 -7.57
N LEU A 25 10.05 -7.11 -8.91
CA LEU A 25 9.87 -8.32 -9.72
C LEU A 25 10.99 -9.35 -9.49
N GLU A 26 12.23 -8.88 -9.32
CA GLU A 26 13.36 -9.73 -8.97
C GLU A 26 13.16 -10.40 -7.61
N ALA A 27 12.72 -9.63 -6.60
CA ALA A 27 12.46 -10.14 -5.26
C ALA A 27 11.34 -11.20 -5.26
N LEU A 28 10.30 -11.02 -6.08
CA LEU A 28 9.15 -11.95 -6.16
C LEU A 28 9.46 -13.23 -6.95
N ARG A 29 10.51 -13.25 -7.77
CA ARG A 29 10.78 -14.38 -8.67
C ARG A 29 10.94 -15.69 -7.90
N ASP A 30 10.25 -16.73 -8.36
CA ASP A 30 10.27 -18.11 -7.84
C ASP A 30 9.92 -18.26 -6.34
N ARG A 31 9.16 -17.31 -5.78
CA ARG A 31 8.71 -17.28 -4.38
C ARG A 31 7.17 -17.31 -4.25
N PRO A 32 6.64 -17.85 -3.14
CA PRO A 32 5.20 -17.76 -2.86
C PRO A 32 4.77 -16.31 -2.63
N LEU A 33 3.60 -15.95 -3.16
CA LEU A 33 3.04 -14.59 -3.09
C LEU A 33 2.18 -14.39 -1.83
N GLU A 34 1.55 -15.47 -1.35
CA GLU A 34 0.55 -15.49 -0.28
C GLU A 34 0.98 -14.75 1.00
N PRO A 35 2.25 -14.84 1.47
CA PRO A 35 2.68 -14.13 2.68
C PRO A 35 2.89 -12.62 2.50
N VAL A 36 2.91 -12.12 1.25
CA VAL A 36 3.31 -10.74 0.91
C VAL A 36 2.39 -10.12 -0.14
N LEU A 37 1.13 -10.53 -0.21
CA LEU A 37 0.21 -10.15 -1.29
C LEU A 37 0.01 -8.64 -1.44
N GLN A 38 0.01 -7.89 -0.33
CA GLN A 38 -0.14 -6.44 -0.38
C GLN A 38 1.09 -5.78 -1.01
N TYR A 39 2.29 -6.29 -0.70
CA TYR A 39 3.54 -5.87 -1.35
C TYR A 39 3.65 -6.33 -2.80
N ALA A 40 3.31 -7.59 -3.09
CA ALA A 40 3.35 -8.16 -4.42
C ALA A 40 2.39 -7.44 -5.37
N GLY A 41 1.19 -7.09 -4.89
CA GLY A 41 0.22 -6.29 -5.63
C GLY A 41 0.72 -4.87 -5.93
N ASP A 42 1.39 -4.19 -4.98
CA ASP A 42 2.01 -2.88 -5.25
C ASP A 42 3.06 -2.96 -6.35
N VAL A 43 3.94 -3.95 -6.29
CA VAL A 43 4.93 -4.21 -7.35
C VAL A 43 4.24 -4.49 -8.68
N ALA A 44 3.15 -5.27 -8.68
CA ALA A 44 2.39 -5.55 -9.90
C ALA A 44 1.73 -4.30 -10.50
N LEU A 45 1.14 -3.42 -9.68
CA LEU A 45 0.58 -2.14 -10.12
C LEU A 45 1.65 -1.27 -10.78
N LEU A 46 2.82 -1.15 -10.14
CA LEU A 46 3.97 -0.42 -10.66
C LEU A 46 4.48 -1.00 -11.99
N ALA A 47 4.60 -2.32 -12.06
CA ALA A 47 5.08 -3.02 -13.25
C ALA A 47 4.08 -2.90 -14.41
N LEU A 48 2.77 -3.02 -14.15
CA LEU A 48 1.70 -2.82 -15.14
C LEU A 48 1.69 -1.40 -15.73
N ALA A 49 2.03 -0.39 -14.93
CA ALA A 49 2.16 0.98 -15.42
C ALA A 49 3.35 1.15 -16.40
N ARG A 50 4.33 0.24 -16.38
CA ARG A 50 5.55 0.27 -17.21
C ARG A 50 5.47 -0.65 -18.43
N ASP A 51 5.11 -1.92 -18.20
CA ASP A 51 4.94 -2.94 -19.24
C ASP A 51 3.75 -3.85 -18.88
N ARG A 52 2.63 -3.63 -19.59
CA ARG A 52 1.40 -4.37 -19.36
C ARG A 52 1.49 -5.84 -19.78
N VAL A 53 2.22 -6.16 -20.85
CA VAL A 53 2.18 -7.52 -21.41
C VAL A 53 2.94 -8.49 -20.52
N GLN A 54 4.13 -8.09 -20.08
CA GLN A 54 4.97 -8.96 -19.24
C GLN A 54 4.43 -9.07 -17.81
N SER A 55 3.80 -8.00 -17.30
CA SER A 55 3.36 -7.92 -15.90
C SER A 55 1.93 -8.40 -15.67
N ALA A 56 1.15 -8.64 -16.73
CA ALA A 56 -0.25 -9.06 -16.63
C ALA A 56 -0.43 -10.36 -15.83
N ARG A 57 0.47 -11.33 -16.00
CA ARG A 57 0.37 -12.61 -15.29
C ARG A 57 0.52 -12.44 -13.78
N LEU A 58 1.54 -11.70 -13.33
CA LEU A 58 1.73 -11.43 -11.90
C LEU A 58 0.52 -10.69 -11.32
N ALA A 59 -0.01 -9.71 -12.05
CA ALA A 59 -1.19 -8.97 -11.60
C ALA A 59 -2.43 -9.85 -11.45
N ASP A 60 -2.65 -10.79 -12.38
CA ASP A 60 -3.79 -11.72 -12.34
C ASP A 60 -3.66 -12.76 -11.22
N ASP A 61 -2.43 -13.28 -11.01
CA ASP A 61 -2.10 -14.17 -9.88
C ASP A 61 -2.34 -13.46 -8.55
N CYS A 62 -1.82 -12.23 -8.38
CA CYS A 62 -2.06 -11.41 -7.18
C CYS A 62 -3.56 -11.14 -6.97
N ARG A 63 -4.27 -10.70 -8.01
CA ARG A 63 -5.72 -10.42 -7.94
C ARG A 63 -6.50 -11.63 -7.46
N SER A 64 -6.25 -12.80 -8.05
CA SER A 64 -6.96 -14.03 -7.69
C SER A 64 -6.68 -14.47 -6.25
N LEU A 65 -5.44 -14.31 -5.77
CA LEU A 65 -5.07 -14.64 -4.38
C LEU A 65 -5.65 -13.65 -3.36
N LEU A 66 -5.68 -12.35 -3.68
CA LEU A 66 -6.31 -11.32 -2.85
C LEU A 66 -7.82 -11.56 -2.70
N GLU A 67 -8.50 -11.82 -3.82
CA GLU A 67 -9.94 -12.17 -3.84
C GLU A 67 -10.24 -13.45 -3.04
N GLY A 68 -9.32 -14.42 -3.06
CA GLY A 68 -9.48 -15.68 -2.33
C GLY A 68 -9.22 -15.58 -0.82
N ARG A 69 -8.33 -14.67 -0.38
CA ARG A 69 -7.96 -14.49 1.03
C ARG A 69 -8.92 -13.57 1.79
N ASP A 70 -9.45 -12.55 1.13
CA ASP A 70 -10.40 -11.56 1.70
C ASP A 70 -9.86 -10.85 2.95
N GLY A 71 -8.57 -10.50 2.95
CA GLY A 71 -7.91 -9.73 4.00
C GLY A 71 -8.22 -8.22 3.93
N PRO A 72 -7.87 -7.44 4.97
CA PRO A 72 -7.97 -5.99 4.92
C PRO A 72 -7.19 -5.42 3.73
N GLY A 73 -7.79 -4.52 2.95
CA GLY A 73 -7.12 -3.91 1.80
C GLY A 73 -7.04 -4.80 0.55
N ASP A 74 -7.45 -6.07 0.63
CA ASP A 74 -7.37 -7.01 -0.50
C ASP A 74 -8.36 -6.62 -1.60
N ALA A 75 -9.59 -6.27 -1.24
CA ALA A 75 -10.64 -5.86 -2.19
C ALA A 75 -10.23 -4.60 -2.98
N GLU A 76 -9.66 -3.62 -2.29
CA GLU A 76 -9.18 -2.37 -2.88
C GLU A 76 -8.04 -2.63 -3.88
N LEU A 77 -7.03 -3.41 -3.47
CA LEU A 77 -5.89 -3.74 -4.32
C LEU A 77 -6.29 -4.61 -5.52
N ALA A 78 -7.16 -5.60 -5.32
CA ALA A 78 -7.68 -6.45 -6.38
C ALA A 78 -8.47 -5.64 -7.42
N ALA A 79 -9.30 -4.69 -6.97
CA ALA A 79 -10.04 -3.80 -7.86
C ALA A 79 -9.10 -2.90 -8.70
N GLU A 80 -8.03 -2.37 -8.11
CA GLU A 80 -7.03 -1.58 -8.85
C GLU A 80 -6.29 -2.42 -9.91
N LEU A 81 -5.89 -3.65 -9.56
CA LEU A 81 -5.27 -4.59 -10.51
C LEU A 81 -6.23 -4.92 -11.65
N ALA A 82 -7.49 -5.24 -11.35
CA ALA A 82 -8.52 -5.54 -12.34
C ALA A 82 -8.78 -4.37 -13.29
N ALA A 83 -8.83 -3.14 -12.76
CA ALA A 83 -9.02 -1.93 -13.56
C ALA A 83 -7.88 -1.70 -14.55
N LEU A 84 -6.62 -1.94 -14.15
CA LEU A 84 -5.46 -1.81 -15.04
C LEU A 84 -5.38 -2.92 -16.10
N LEU A 85 -5.87 -4.12 -15.78
CA LEU A 85 -6.02 -5.22 -16.73
C LEU A 85 -7.20 -5.05 -17.69
N GLY A 86 -8.12 -4.12 -17.40
CA GLY A 86 -9.31 -3.86 -18.22
C GLY A 86 -10.51 -4.75 -17.91
N HIS A 87 -10.52 -5.40 -16.74
CA HIS A 87 -11.59 -6.30 -16.30
C HIS A 87 -12.64 -5.64 -15.40
N GLY A 88 -12.49 -4.35 -15.08
CA GLY A 88 -13.39 -3.65 -14.17
C GLY A 88 -13.43 -2.13 -14.41
N PRO A 89 -14.32 -1.42 -13.69
CA PRO A 89 -14.37 0.04 -13.74
C PRO A 89 -13.07 0.63 -13.19
N ARG A 90 -12.74 1.84 -13.64
CA ARG A 90 -11.65 2.59 -13.01
C ARG A 90 -12.07 2.95 -11.58
N THR A 91 -11.11 2.91 -10.66
CA THR A 91 -11.32 3.37 -9.29
C THR A 91 -11.72 4.85 -9.27
N GLU A 92 -12.70 5.17 -8.44
CA GLU A 92 -13.14 6.55 -8.18
C GLU A 92 -12.31 7.21 -7.07
N LEU A 93 -11.43 6.44 -6.41
CA LEU A 93 -10.58 6.92 -5.32
C LEU A 93 -9.50 7.89 -5.84
N LEU A 94 -9.30 8.98 -5.10
CA LEU A 94 -8.31 9.99 -5.41
C LEU A 94 -6.89 9.46 -5.14
N PRO A 95 -5.94 9.62 -6.07
CA PRO A 95 -4.55 9.21 -5.83
C PRO A 95 -3.91 10.08 -4.75
N LEU A 96 -3.25 9.45 -3.77
CA LEU A 96 -2.53 10.11 -2.69
C LEU A 96 -1.11 9.52 -2.56
N PRO A 97 -0.03 10.33 -2.59
CA PRO A 97 1.35 9.86 -2.47
C PRO A 97 1.72 9.43 -1.05
N ALA A 98 1.00 8.43 -0.50
CA ALA A 98 1.15 7.95 0.86
C ALA A 98 1.97 6.65 0.92
N ASP A 99 2.84 6.56 1.92
CA ASP A 99 3.50 5.30 2.26
C ASP A 99 2.61 4.50 3.23
N LEU A 100 2.00 3.42 2.72
CA LEU A 100 1.18 2.53 3.54
C LEU A 100 1.93 1.91 4.72
N GLY A 101 3.25 1.72 4.64
CA GLY A 101 4.04 1.23 5.77
C GLY A 101 4.11 2.25 6.90
N ALA A 102 4.27 3.54 6.55
CA ALA A 102 4.24 4.63 7.51
C ALA A 102 2.84 4.85 8.11
N VAL A 103 1.79 4.78 7.28
CA VAL A 103 0.40 4.87 7.75
C VAL A 103 0.08 3.70 8.68
N ALA A 104 0.44 2.47 8.30
CA ALA A 104 0.27 1.29 9.13
C ALA A 104 0.99 1.40 10.48
N ALA A 105 2.24 1.88 10.49
CA ALA A 105 2.98 2.09 11.73
C ALA A 105 2.32 3.15 12.63
N ALA A 106 1.79 4.23 12.04
CA ALA A 106 1.07 5.25 12.77
C ALA A 106 -0.24 4.75 13.39
N MET A 107 -0.94 3.83 12.72
CA MET A 107 -2.14 3.20 13.25
C MET A 107 -1.86 2.30 14.48
N ASP A 108 -0.63 1.81 14.66
CA ASP A 108 -0.23 1.02 15.84
C ASP A 108 0.25 1.90 17.01
N GLY A 109 0.41 3.21 16.78
CA GLY A 109 1.06 4.15 17.69
C GLY A 109 0.13 5.18 18.32
N GLU A 110 0.72 6.30 18.72
CA GLU A 110 0.00 7.46 19.24
C GLU A 110 -0.70 8.25 18.12
N LEU A 111 -1.29 9.40 18.44
CA LEU A 111 -2.02 10.23 17.50
C LEU A 111 -1.09 10.82 16.42
N HIS A 112 -1.27 10.37 15.18
CA HIS A 112 -0.58 10.88 14.00
C HIS A 112 -1.56 11.54 13.03
N VAL A 113 -1.02 12.33 12.11
CA VAL A 113 -1.76 12.92 10.99
C VAL A 113 -1.06 12.61 9.67
N LEU A 114 -1.85 12.47 8.61
CA LEU A 114 -1.40 12.34 7.24
C LEU A 114 -1.56 13.69 6.52
N ASP A 115 -0.47 14.20 5.94
CA ASP A 115 -0.49 15.35 5.03
C ASP A 115 -1.11 14.91 3.70
N LEU A 116 -2.30 15.38 3.34
CA LEU A 116 -2.95 15.01 2.08
C LEU A 116 -2.29 15.63 0.84
N GLU A 117 -1.43 16.63 1.02
CA GLU A 117 -0.71 17.29 -0.09
C GLU A 117 0.60 16.54 -0.39
N ARG A 118 1.36 16.21 0.66
CA ARG A 118 2.68 15.59 0.55
C ARG A 118 2.67 14.07 0.74
N GLY A 119 1.61 13.57 1.37
CA GLY A 119 1.47 12.20 1.82
C GLY A 119 2.30 11.85 3.04
N ASP A 120 2.97 12.81 3.69
CA ASP A 120 3.83 12.59 4.86
C ASP A 120 3.00 12.23 6.12
N VAL A 121 3.51 11.29 6.93
CA VAL A 121 2.90 10.94 8.22
C VAL A 121 3.71 11.65 9.31
N LEU A 122 3.03 12.44 10.13
CA LEU A 122 3.63 13.26 11.19
C LEU A 122 2.98 12.94 12.54
N ALA A 123 3.74 13.03 13.63
CA ALA A 123 3.13 13.08 14.95
C ALA A 123 2.28 14.35 15.09
N ALA A 124 1.18 14.29 15.85
CA ALA A 124 0.25 15.41 15.93
C ALA A 124 0.87 16.71 16.50
N ASP A 125 1.90 16.60 17.32
CA ASP A 125 2.66 17.71 17.89
C ASP A 125 3.76 18.27 16.97
N GLU A 126 4.13 17.52 15.92
CA GLU A 126 5.11 17.95 14.90
C GLU A 126 4.48 18.73 13.75
N VAL A 127 3.14 18.86 13.72
CA VAL A 127 2.42 19.60 12.68
C VAL A 127 2.80 21.08 12.74
N PRO A 128 3.46 21.64 11.70
CA PRO A 128 3.96 23.01 11.76
C PRO A 128 2.83 24.01 11.97
N HIS A 129 3.02 24.92 12.93
CA HIS A 129 2.00 25.91 13.31
C HIS A 129 1.54 26.79 12.14
N GLU A 130 2.42 27.05 11.16
CA GLU A 130 2.11 27.82 9.95
C GLU A 130 1.11 27.10 9.05
N THR A 131 1.11 25.76 9.05
CA THR A 131 0.22 24.91 8.26
C THR A 131 -1.09 24.58 8.98
N GLN A 132 -1.21 24.86 10.27
CA GLN A 132 -2.49 24.77 10.99
C GLN A 132 -3.49 25.82 10.49
N ALA A 133 -2.99 26.92 9.90
CA ALA A 133 -3.81 27.93 9.22
C ALA A 133 -4.24 27.53 7.79
N ALA A 134 -3.63 26.48 7.20
CA ALA A 134 -3.88 26.04 5.81
C ALA A 134 -5.20 25.28 5.61
N GLY A 135 -6.11 25.34 6.59
CA GLY A 135 -7.41 24.67 6.57
C GLY A 135 -7.34 23.25 7.14
N MET A 136 -8.43 22.84 7.80
CA MET A 136 -8.59 21.50 8.38
C MET A 136 -8.62 20.39 7.31
N ASP A 137 -8.71 20.77 6.03
CA ASP A 137 -8.87 19.85 4.90
C ASP A 137 -7.55 19.27 4.36
N ARG A 138 -6.39 19.73 4.87
CA ARG A 138 -5.07 19.21 4.49
C ARG A 138 -4.62 18.03 5.35
N TRP A 139 -5.04 18.00 6.61
CA TRP A 139 -4.51 17.07 7.61
C TRP A 139 -5.56 16.02 7.96
N LEU A 140 -5.26 14.76 7.67
CA LEU A 140 -6.15 13.65 7.95
C LEU A 140 -5.66 12.89 9.20
N PRO A 141 -6.40 12.91 10.32
CA PRO A 141 -6.03 12.17 11.51
C PRO A 141 -6.03 10.66 11.26
N ILE A 142 -4.95 9.99 11.63
CA ILE A 142 -4.83 8.54 11.53
C ILE A 142 -5.36 7.95 12.85
N PRO A 143 -6.44 7.15 12.81
CA PRO A 143 -6.94 6.53 14.02
C PRO A 143 -5.97 5.43 14.47
N PRO A 144 -5.77 5.25 15.79
CA PRO A 144 -5.17 4.02 16.27
C PRO A 144 -6.09 2.87 15.84
N SER A 145 -5.55 1.88 15.12
CA SER A 145 -6.34 0.88 14.40
C SER A 145 -7.33 0.16 15.31
N GLY A 146 -6.95 -0.09 16.57
CA GLY A 146 -7.73 -0.90 17.52
C GLY A 146 -8.02 -2.33 17.02
N LEU A 147 -7.53 -2.66 15.82
CA LEU A 147 -7.70 -3.94 15.15
C LEU A 147 -6.64 -4.89 15.70
N PRO A 148 -7.01 -6.12 16.06
CA PRO A 148 -6.06 -7.14 16.50
C PRO A 148 -5.30 -7.69 15.28
N VAL A 149 -4.48 -6.88 14.63
CA VAL A 149 -3.47 -7.38 13.68
C VAL A 149 -2.29 -7.88 14.51
N ARG A 150 -1.74 -9.05 14.17
CA ARG A 150 -0.56 -9.54 14.88
C ARG A 150 0.60 -8.56 14.61
N PRO A 151 1.40 -8.20 15.62
CA PRO A 151 2.50 -7.24 15.46
C PRO A 151 3.52 -7.62 14.37
N ASP A 152 3.60 -8.91 14.03
CA ASP A 152 4.53 -9.45 13.05
C ASP A 152 3.90 -9.57 11.64
N ASP A 153 2.60 -9.33 11.49
CA ASP A 153 1.88 -9.45 10.22
C ASP A 153 1.82 -8.09 9.49
N GLU A 154 2.96 -7.70 8.94
CA GLU A 154 3.13 -6.42 8.26
C GLU A 154 2.32 -6.32 6.96
N ASP A 155 2.13 -7.43 6.23
CA ASP A 155 1.29 -7.47 5.04
C ASP A 155 -0.16 -7.09 5.40
N ALA A 156 -0.73 -7.73 6.44
CA ALA A 156 -2.07 -7.41 6.90
C ALA A 156 -2.21 -5.97 7.41
N ARG A 157 -1.20 -5.43 8.11
CA ARG A 157 -1.21 -4.01 8.53
C ARG A 157 -1.19 -3.05 7.35
N ARG A 158 -0.35 -3.34 6.35
CA ARG A 158 -0.31 -2.55 5.10
C ARG A 158 -1.67 -2.56 4.40
N GLY A 159 -2.34 -3.71 4.39
CA GLY A 159 -3.71 -3.84 3.89
C GLY A 159 -4.75 -3.08 4.71
N ALA A 160 -4.64 -3.09 6.04
CA ALA A 160 -5.51 -2.29 6.90
C ALA A 160 -5.37 -0.79 6.62
N ALA A 161 -4.12 -0.30 6.45
CA ALA A 161 -3.86 1.07 6.05
C ALA A 161 -4.45 1.41 4.67
N ARG A 162 -4.37 0.48 3.71
CA ARG A 162 -4.99 0.64 2.38
C ARG A 162 -6.51 0.75 2.47
N ARG A 163 -7.17 -0.15 3.20
CA ARG A 163 -8.63 -0.08 3.43
C ARG A 163 -9.00 1.25 4.08
N TRP A 164 -8.28 1.66 5.11
CA TRP A 164 -8.55 2.92 5.80
C TRP A 164 -8.46 4.13 4.85
N LEU A 165 -7.41 4.21 4.02
CA LEU A 165 -7.32 5.27 3.01
C LEU A 165 -8.51 5.26 2.04
N ALA A 166 -8.93 4.06 1.59
CA ALA A 166 -10.08 3.92 0.69
C ALA A 166 -11.39 4.38 1.34
N GLU A 167 -11.60 4.12 2.63
CA GLU A 167 -12.73 4.65 3.41
C GLU A 167 -12.72 6.19 3.48
N GLN A 168 -11.54 6.81 3.42
CA GLN A 168 -11.38 8.27 3.33
C GLN A 168 -11.46 8.80 1.89
N GLY A 169 -11.70 7.94 0.89
CA GLY A 169 -11.81 8.31 -0.53
C GLY A 169 -10.47 8.37 -1.28
N TYR A 170 -9.39 7.86 -0.70
CA TYR A 170 -8.06 7.89 -1.28
C TYR A 170 -7.55 6.50 -1.65
N ARG A 171 -6.68 6.45 -2.66
CA ARG A 171 -5.86 5.28 -2.97
C ARG A 171 -4.38 5.63 -2.90
N PRO A 172 -3.54 4.76 -2.33
CA PRO A 172 -2.11 5.01 -2.24
C PRO A 172 -1.48 4.95 -3.65
N VAL A 173 -0.64 5.94 -3.95
CA VAL A 173 0.28 5.89 -5.09
C VAL A 173 1.71 6.09 -4.60
N PRO A 174 2.72 5.57 -5.31
CA PRO A 174 4.12 5.79 -4.94
C PRO A 174 4.44 7.29 -4.87
N ARG A 175 5.25 7.67 -3.88
CA ARG A 175 5.79 9.03 -3.79
C ARG A 175 6.75 9.29 -4.95
N THR A 176 6.43 10.27 -5.79
CA THR A 176 7.39 10.83 -6.75
C THR A 176 8.19 11.90 -6.02
N LEU A 177 9.41 11.55 -5.60
CA LEU A 177 10.40 12.52 -5.11
C LEU A 177 10.94 13.39 -6.25
#